data_AF-A0A0S8CB94-F1
#
_entry.id   AF-A0A0S8CB94-F1
#
_cell.length_a   1.000
_cell.length_b   1.000
_cell.length_c   1.000
_cell.angle_alpha   90.00
_cell.angle_beta   90.00
_cell.angle_gamma   90.00
#
_symmetry.space_group_name_H-M   'P 1'
#
loop_
_entity.id
_entity.type
_entity.pdbx_description
1 polymer ?
#
loop_
_entity_poly.entity_id
_entity_poly.type
_entity_poly.pdbx_seq_one_letter_code
_entity_poly.pdbx_strand_id
1 'polypeptide(L)'
;MSAQAPSSPSPARAPSPFEWLGSLRLRLDWELTLYVLFIAAGAALRFWDLGARAFHHDESLHAQYAWYLFRDGTYDHNPMMHGPFQFFGTAFNFLLFGASDYTARILPALAGTAL
;
A
#
# COMPACT_ATOMS: atom_id res chain seq x y z
N MET A 1 -54.51 -7.78 -35.83
CA MET A 1 -53.60 -6.69 -35.44
C MET A 1 -53.10 -6.97 -34.03
N SER A 2 -51.98 -7.66 -33.87
CA SER A 2 -51.42 -7.94 -32.55
C SER A 2 -50.55 -6.76 -32.12
N ALA A 3 -50.96 -6.06 -31.07
CA ALA A 3 -50.22 -4.96 -30.47
C ALA A 3 -48.93 -5.51 -29.83
N GLN A 4 -47.79 -5.03 -30.29
CA GLN A 4 -46.48 -5.37 -29.73
C GLN A 4 -46.30 -4.58 -28.43
N ALA A 5 -46.12 -5.29 -27.31
CA ALA A 5 -45.91 -4.67 -26.01
C ALA A 5 -44.60 -3.84 -25.98
N PRO A 6 -44.56 -2.70 -25.28
CA PRO A 6 -43.38 -1.85 -25.22
C PRO A 6 -42.21 -2.62 -24.56
N SER A 7 -41.08 -2.67 -25.26
CA SER A 7 -39.85 -3.26 -24.76
C SER A 7 -39.33 -2.48 -23.55
N SER A 8 -39.19 -3.16 -22.42
CA SER A 8 -38.59 -2.61 -21.21
C SER A 8 -37.16 -2.09 -21.50
N PRO A 9 -36.76 -0.91 -21.00
CA PRO A 9 -35.38 -0.45 -21.15
C PRO A 9 -34.43 -1.42 -20.44
N SER A 10 -33.37 -1.85 -21.14
CA SER A 10 -32.30 -2.64 -20.52
C SER A 10 -31.63 -1.83 -19.40
N PRO A 11 -31.30 -2.46 -18.26
CA PRO A 11 -30.62 -1.77 -17.18
C PRO A 11 -29.25 -1.26 -17.65
N ALA A 12 -28.92 -0.01 -17.32
CA ALA A 12 -27.64 0.60 -17.66
C ALA A 12 -26.48 -0.20 -17.05
N ARG A 13 -25.49 -0.56 -17.87
CA ARG A 13 -24.30 -1.30 -17.44
C ARG A 13 -23.44 -0.43 -16.52
N ALA A 14 -23.06 -0.95 -15.36
CA ALA A 14 -22.08 -0.30 -14.49
C ALA A 14 -20.71 -0.23 -15.18
N PRO A 15 -19.99 0.89 -15.08
CA PRO A 15 -18.67 1.03 -15.69
C PRO A 15 -17.67 0.06 -15.06
N SER A 16 -16.76 -0.46 -15.89
CA SER A 16 -15.65 -1.28 -15.43
C SER A 16 -14.61 -0.45 -14.65
N PRO A 17 -13.79 -1.06 -13.78
CA PRO A 17 -12.74 -0.35 -13.06
C PRO A 17 -11.75 0.39 -13.97
N PHE A 18 -11.48 -0.15 -15.16
CA PHE A 18 -10.59 0.47 -16.14
C PHE A 18 -11.22 1.69 -16.82
N GLU A 19 -12.53 1.67 -17.08
CA GLU A 19 -13.26 2.85 -17.56
C GLU A 19 -13.34 3.93 -16.49
N TRP A 20 -13.52 3.53 -15.22
CA TRP A 20 -13.46 4.45 -14.09
C TRP A 20 -12.08 5.12 -14.01
N LEU A 21 -10.99 4.33 -14.01
CA LEU A 21 -9.62 4.85 -14.02
C LEU A 21 -9.35 5.75 -15.23
N GLY A 22 -9.77 5.34 -16.43
CA GLY A 22 -9.62 6.12 -17.66
C GLY A 22 -10.47 7.39 -17.70
N SER A 23 -11.46 7.52 -16.82
CA SER A 23 -12.29 8.71 -16.67
C SER A 23 -11.73 9.73 -15.67
N LEU A 24 -10.70 9.39 -14.89
CA LEU A 24 -9.99 10.38 -14.07
C LEU A 24 -9.40 11.45 -14.99
N ARG A 25 -9.86 12.68 -14.82
CA ARG A 25 -9.31 13.87 -15.46
C ARG A 25 -8.63 14.71 -14.38
N LEU A 26 -7.32 14.49 -14.20
CA LEU A 26 -6.52 15.31 -13.32
C LEU A 26 -6.33 16.69 -13.97
N ARG A 27 -6.88 17.73 -13.35
CA ARG A 27 -6.57 19.11 -13.73
C ARG A 27 -5.26 19.46 -13.05
N LEU A 28 -4.19 19.62 -13.84
CA LEU A 28 -2.93 20.15 -13.34
C LEU A 28 -3.10 21.64 -13.05
N ASP A 29 -3.44 21.96 -11.82
CA ASP A 29 -3.30 23.29 -11.26
C ASP A 29 -2.05 23.38 -10.37
N TRP A 30 -1.73 24.60 -9.93
CA TRP A 30 -0.56 24.84 -9.12
C TRP A 30 -0.66 24.15 -7.75
N GLU A 31 -1.88 24.01 -7.20
CA GLU A 31 -2.11 23.36 -5.90
C GLU A 31 -1.80 21.86 -5.99
N LEU A 32 -2.37 21.16 -6.99
CA LEU A 32 -2.05 19.76 -7.24
C LEU A 32 -0.55 19.56 -7.50
N THR A 33 0.05 20.47 -8.28
CA THR A 33 1.49 20.42 -8.57
C THR A 33 2.32 20.52 -7.29
N LEU A 34 1.95 21.42 -6.37
CA LEU A 34 2.63 21.56 -5.09
C LEU A 34 2.43 20.33 -4.20
N TYR A 35 1.22 19.78 -4.10
CA TYR A 35 0.99 18.55 -3.33
C TYR A 35 1.83 17.39 -3.86
N VAL A 36 1.86 17.19 -5.18
CA VAL A 36 2.69 16.16 -5.81
C VAL A 36 4.16 16.38 -5.51
N LEU A 37 4.65 17.62 -5.60
CA LEU A 37 6.03 17.96 -5.27
C LEU A 37 6.36 17.68 -3.80
N PHE A 38 5.48 18.04 -2.86
CA PHE A 38 5.70 17.79 -1.43
C PHE A 38 5.68 16.29 -1.10
N ILE A 39 4.74 15.54 -1.66
CA ILE A 39 4.68 14.08 -1.49
C ILE A 39 5.93 13.45 -2.09
N ALA A 40 6.34 13.86 -3.30
CA ALA A 40 7.54 13.33 -3.96
C ALA A 40 8.81 13.65 -3.18
N ALA A 41 8.96 14.88 -2.66
CA ALA A 41 10.08 15.26 -1.81
C ALA A 41 10.07 14.47 -0.49
N GLY A 42 8.90 14.32 0.15
CA GLY A 42 8.73 13.53 1.37
C GLY A 42 9.04 12.05 1.17
N ALA A 43 8.67 11.48 0.02
CA ALA A 43 9.01 10.13 -0.40
C ALA A 43 10.53 10.00 -0.61
N ALA A 44 11.13 10.91 -1.39
CA ALA A 44 12.56 10.89 -1.66
C ALA A 44 13.38 10.91 -0.36
N LEU A 45 13.03 11.78 0.59
CA LEU A 45 13.71 11.85 1.89
C LEU A 45 13.56 10.57 2.72
N ARG A 46 12.38 9.93 2.68
CA ARG A 46 12.13 8.69 3.44
C ARG A 46 12.85 7.49 2.82
N PHE A 47 12.86 7.37 1.50
CA PHE A 47 13.40 6.21 0.80
C PHE A 47 14.89 6.34 0.44
N TRP A 48 15.51 7.51 0.60
CA TRP A 48 16.89 7.77 0.18
C TRP A 48 17.91 6.76 0.74
N ASP A 49 17.88 6.48 2.04
CA ASP A 49 18.84 5.59 2.70
C ASP A 49 18.20 4.90 3.93
N LEU A 50 17.12 4.18 3.66
CA LEU A 50 16.25 3.62 4.69
C LEU A 50 16.92 2.51 5.51
N GLY A 51 17.99 1.89 4.98
CA GLY A 51 18.73 0.80 5.63
C GLY A 51 20.00 1.24 6.37
N ALA A 52 20.36 2.53 6.36
CA ALA A 52 21.67 2.98 6.85
C ALA A 52 21.91 2.78 8.35
N ARG A 53 20.83 2.73 9.15
CA ARG A 53 20.91 2.70 10.61
C ARG A 53 20.53 1.32 11.14
N ALA A 54 21.24 0.90 12.19
CA ALA A 54 20.86 -0.27 12.97
C ALA A 54 19.42 -0.11 13.50
N PHE A 55 18.72 -1.24 13.66
CA PHE A 55 17.35 -1.23 14.16
C PHE A 55 17.24 -0.63 15.56
N HIS A 56 16.22 0.22 15.75
CA HIS A 56 15.72 0.52 17.08
C HIS A 56 15.06 -0.74 17.69
N HIS A 57 14.88 -0.76 19.02
CA HIS A 57 14.32 -1.91 19.73
C HIS A 57 12.99 -2.38 19.12
N ASP A 58 12.03 -1.49 18.95
CA ASP A 58 10.72 -1.84 18.41
C ASP A 58 10.78 -2.24 16.93
N GLU A 59 11.63 -1.59 16.14
CA GLU A 59 11.84 -1.98 14.74
C GLU A 59 12.37 -3.41 14.62
N SER A 60 13.30 -3.79 15.51
CA SER A 60 13.89 -5.12 15.51
C SER A 60 12.86 -6.21 15.79
N LEU A 61 11.89 -5.96 16.68
CA LEU A 61 10.81 -6.91 16.94
C LEU A 61 9.92 -7.06 15.70
N HIS A 62 9.51 -5.95 15.09
CA HIS A 62 8.71 -6.00 13.86
C HIS A 62 9.41 -6.72 12.71
N ALA A 63 10.70 -6.44 12.49
CA ALA A 63 11.51 -7.12 11.49
C ALA A 63 11.66 -8.63 11.79
N GLN A 64 11.90 -8.99 13.05
CA GLN A 64 12.13 -10.38 13.46
C GLN A 64 10.88 -11.25 13.31
N TYR A 65 9.72 -10.78 13.80
CA TYR A 65 8.47 -11.53 13.67
C TYR A 65 7.98 -11.59 12.23
N ALA A 66 8.17 -10.52 11.45
CA ALA A 66 7.92 -10.55 10.01
C ALA A 66 8.84 -11.54 9.29
N TRP A 67 10.10 -11.68 9.73
CA TRP A 67 11.04 -12.64 9.17
C TRP A 67 10.66 -14.09 9.50
N TYR A 68 10.21 -14.38 10.72
CA TYR A 68 9.64 -15.70 11.06
C TYR A 68 8.42 -16.02 10.20
N LEU A 69 7.51 -15.06 10.01
CA LEU A 69 6.36 -15.26 9.13
C LEU A 69 6.79 -15.50 7.68
N PHE A 70 7.77 -14.76 7.18
CA PHE A 70 8.31 -14.92 5.83
C PHE A 70 9.00 -16.28 5.63
N ARG A 71 9.80 -16.73 6.60
CA ARG A 71 10.59 -17.97 6.51
C ARG A 71 9.76 -19.22 6.80
N ASP A 72 8.94 -19.16 7.86
CA ASP A 72 8.29 -20.32 8.47
C ASP A 72 6.77 -20.34 8.19
N GLY A 73 6.21 -19.30 7.56
CA GLY A 73 4.81 -19.22 7.18
C GLY A 73 3.83 -19.12 8.37
N THR A 74 4.35 -18.90 9.58
CA THR A 74 3.57 -18.97 10.83
C THR A 74 3.49 -17.61 11.49
N TYR A 75 2.27 -17.20 11.86
CA TYR A 75 2.01 -16.04 12.70
C TYR A 75 1.38 -16.51 14.01
N ASP A 76 1.99 -16.14 15.13
CA ASP A 76 1.43 -16.33 16.46
C ASP A 76 1.16 -14.97 17.10
N HIS A 77 -0.04 -14.79 17.65
CA HIS A 77 -0.43 -13.52 18.23
C HIS A 77 0.18 -13.38 19.63
N ASN A 78 1.11 -12.44 19.77
CA ASN A 78 1.67 -12.08 21.05
C ASN A 78 0.97 -10.83 21.62
N PRO A 79 0.36 -10.90 22.83
CA PRO A 79 -0.30 -9.74 23.46
C PRO A 79 0.62 -8.56 23.74
N MET A 80 1.94 -8.77 23.79
CA MET A 80 2.93 -7.71 23.96
C MET A 80 3.20 -6.94 22.66
N MET A 81 2.72 -7.42 21.52
CA MET A 81 2.96 -6.84 20.19
C MET A 81 1.72 -6.12 19.65
N HIS A 82 1.94 -5.15 18.76
CA HIS A 82 0.86 -4.46 18.04
C HIS A 82 0.13 -5.38 17.03
N GLY A 83 -0.91 -4.84 16.38
CA GLY A 83 -1.75 -5.58 15.44
C GLY A 83 -0.99 -6.21 14.26
N PRO A 84 -1.60 -7.21 13.60
CA PRO A 84 -0.92 -8.07 12.62
C PRO A 84 -0.41 -7.33 11.37
N PHE A 85 -1.02 -6.19 11.03
CA PHE A 85 -0.80 -5.47 9.78
C PHE A 85 0.69 -5.24 9.47
N GLN A 86 1.46 -4.80 10.46
CA GLN A 86 2.88 -4.50 10.24
C GLN A 86 3.72 -5.75 9.98
N PHE A 87 3.40 -6.89 10.60
CA PHE A 87 4.14 -8.14 10.38
C PHE A 87 3.86 -8.71 9.00
N PHE A 88 2.58 -8.80 8.60
CA PHE A 88 2.20 -9.31 7.29
C PHE A 88 2.68 -8.40 6.16
N GLY A 89 2.52 -7.07 6.30
CA GLY A 89 3.01 -6.13 5.29
C GLY A 89 4.53 -6.15 5.15
N THR A 90 5.27 -6.29 6.25
CA THR A 90 6.73 -6.41 6.21
C THR A 90 7.18 -7.76 5.64
N ALA A 91 6.53 -8.86 6.02
CA ALA A 91 6.80 -10.18 5.46
C ALA A 91 6.51 -10.23 3.94
N PHE A 92 5.48 -9.52 3.48
CA PHE A 92 5.21 -9.34 2.06
C PHE A 92 6.32 -8.56 1.35
N ASN A 93 6.87 -7.50 1.95
CA ASN A 93 8.05 -6.83 1.40
C ASN A 93 9.27 -7.76 1.33
N PHE A 94 9.48 -8.61 2.34
CA PHE A 94 10.54 -9.63 2.31
C PHE A 94 10.33 -10.66 1.20
N LEU A 95 9.08 -11.04 0.94
CA LEU A 95 8.74 -11.93 -0.18
C LEU A 95 9.08 -11.31 -1.54
N LEU A 96 8.80 -10.02 -1.72
CA LEU A 96 9.03 -9.33 -2.99
C LEU A 96 10.50 -8.95 -3.24
N PHE A 97 11.21 -8.54 -2.19
CA PHE A 97 12.51 -7.85 -2.33
C PHE A 97 13.64 -8.52 -1.53
N GLY A 98 13.36 -9.59 -0.79
CA GLY A 98 14.29 -10.22 0.15
C GLY A 98 14.31 -9.53 1.51
N ALA A 99 14.79 -10.25 2.54
CA ALA A 99 14.91 -9.72 3.89
C ALA A 99 16.19 -8.88 4.05
N SER A 100 16.03 -7.63 4.47
CA SER A 100 17.11 -6.67 4.76
C SER A 100 16.60 -5.54 5.65
N ASP A 101 17.54 -4.78 6.23
CA ASP A 101 17.24 -3.57 7.01
C ASP A 101 16.43 -2.53 6.22
N TYR A 102 16.67 -2.43 4.92
CA TYR A 102 15.92 -1.53 4.03
C TYR A 102 14.49 -2.04 3.84
N THR A 103 14.33 -3.31 3.46
CA THR A 103 13.02 -3.89 3.12
C THR A 103 12.10 -4.02 4.34
N ALA A 104 12.68 -4.11 5.53
CA ALA A 104 11.94 -4.12 6.80
C ALA A 104 11.20 -2.80 7.07
N ARG A 105 11.67 -1.70 6.47
CA ARG A 105 11.16 -0.34 6.71
C ARG A 105 10.33 0.22 5.56
N ILE A 106 10.17 -0.51 4.46
CA ILE A 106 9.37 -0.07 3.31
C ILE A 106 7.94 0.25 3.73
N LEU A 107 7.31 -0.61 4.55
CA LEU A 107 5.93 -0.41 4.98
C LEU A 107 5.73 0.90 5.76
N PRO A 108 6.49 1.20 6.84
CA PRO A 108 6.35 2.48 7.52
C PRO A 108 6.75 3.68 6.65
N ALA A 109 7.73 3.54 5.75
CA ALA A 109 8.09 4.61 4.81
C ALA A 109 6.96 4.93 3.81
N LEU A 110 6.26 3.91 3.30
CA LEU A 110 5.08 4.08 2.45
C LEU A 110 3.94 4.75 3.22
N ALA A 111 3.61 4.24 4.42
CA ALA A 111 2.54 4.80 5.25
C ALA A 111 2.80 6.27 5.59
N GLY A 112 4.04 6.62 5.98
CA GLY A 112 4.41 8.01 6.29
C GLY A 112 4.57 8.91 5.06
N THR A 113 4.55 8.36 3.84
CA THR A 113 4.50 9.14 2.59
C THR A 113 3.05 9.40 2.16
N ALA A 114 2.14 8.48 2.48
CA ALA A 114 0.74 8.52 2.04
C ALA A 114 -0.20 9.28 2.99
N LEU A 115 0.16 9.41 4.28
CA LEU A 115 -0.62 10.07 5.34
C LEU A 115 0.02 11.40 5.75
#